data_AF-A0A7W7T1V6-F1
#
_entry.id   AF-A0A7W7T1V6-F1
#
_cell.length_a   1.000
_cell.length_b   1.000
_cell.length_c   1.000
_cell.angle_alpha   90.00
_cell.angle_beta   90.00
_cell.angle_gamma   90.00
#
_symmetry.space_group_name_H-M   'P 1'
#
loop_
_entity.id
_entity.type
_entity.pdbx_description
1 polymer ?
#
loop_
_entity_poly.entity_id
_entity_poly.type
_entity_poly.pdbx_seq_one_letter_code
_entity_poly.pdbx_strand_id
1 'polypeptide(L)'
;MSGTALTVLTPYTAERVEPIVVAAMTAEGMAPDAGCPEYWRPADGLPYGYTLYPPDFENDPAEVEVVERAAGRTMLCDVGLHIFVSDVAGRPLLGRLAQRVAREAEGWVLVEFRTPPAADLIGYLEGKGRCVRVEGHVHLDASAMAAWYAHPAFHVIK
;
A
#
# COMPACT_ATOMS: atom_id res chain seq x y z
N MET A 1 15.17 -9.85 -5.73
CA MET A 1 13.95 -10.52 -6.22
C MET A 1 12.99 -9.42 -6.64
N SER A 2 12.52 -9.41 -7.89
CA SER A 2 11.53 -8.40 -8.36
C SER A 2 10.12 -8.86 -7.97
N GLY A 3 9.76 -8.62 -6.72
CA GLY A 3 8.39 -8.72 -6.26
C GLY A 3 7.65 -7.41 -6.52
N THR A 4 6.35 -7.46 -6.81
CA THR A 4 5.54 -6.24 -6.84
C THR A 4 5.23 -5.83 -5.41
N ALA A 5 5.41 -4.55 -5.09
CA ALA A 5 5.15 -4.01 -3.77
C ALA A 5 4.15 -2.85 -3.75
N LEU A 6 3.54 -2.62 -2.58
CA LEU A 6 2.79 -1.41 -2.27
C LEU A 6 3.30 -0.87 -0.95
N THR A 7 3.43 0.44 -0.84
CA THR A 7 3.89 1.11 0.37
C THR A 7 2.73 1.85 1.01
N VAL A 8 2.60 1.77 2.34
CA VAL A 8 1.64 2.55 3.12
C VAL A 8 2.38 3.42 4.12
N LEU A 9 2.32 4.73 3.92
CA LEU A 9 2.81 5.71 4.89
C LEU A 9 1.74 5.96 5.95
N THR A 10 2.10 5.88 7.23
CA THR A 10 1.15 6.00 8.34
C THR A 10 1.69 6.90 9.45
N PRO A 11 0.83 7.66 10.15
CA PRO A 11 1.22 8.47 11.31
C PRO A 11 1.47 7.66 12.59
N TYR A 12 1.50 6.32 12.50
CA TYR A 12 1.69 5.42 13.62
C TYR A 12 3.05 4.74 13.57
N THR A 13 3.61 4.43 14.75
CA THR A 13 4.89 3.74 14.85
C THR A 13 4.78 2.29 14.42
N ALA A 14 5.90 1.65 14.09
CA ALA A 14 5.96 0.25 13.70
C ALA A 14 5.27 -0.68 14.73
N GLU A 15 5.46 -0.44 16.03
CA GLU A 15 4.88 -1.27 17.10
C GLU A 15 3.35 -1.20 17.12
N ARG A 16 2.77 -0.05 16.74
CA ARG A 16 1.33 0.13 16.64
C ARG A 16 0.77 -0.44 15.33
N VAL A 17 1.55 -0.40 14.27
CA VAL A 17 1.12 -0.75 12.92
C VAL A 17 1.25 -2.25 12.66
N GLU A 18 2.25 -2.93 13.22
CA GLU A 18 2.47 -4.35 12.99
C GLU A 18 1.23 -5.22 13.28
N PRO A 19 0.52 -5.05 14.41
CA PRO A 19 -0.70 -5.81 14.67
C PRO A 19 -1.81 -5.55 13.63
N ILE A 20 -1.85 -4.35 13.05
CA ILE A 20 -2.81 -3.98 12.00
C ILE A 20 -2.50 -4.74 10.71
N VAL A 21 -1.22 -4.82 10.33
CA VAL A 21 -0.77 -5.56 9.14
C VAL A 21 -1.05 -7.04 9.30
N VAL A 22 -0.71 -7.63 10.45
CA VAL A 22 -0.98 -9.03 10.78
C VAL A 22 -2.48 -9.34 10.73
N ALA A 23 -3.31 -8.46 11.30
CA ALA A 23 -4.77 -8.60 11.25
C ALA A 23 -5.29 -8.51 9.81
N ALA A 24 -4.71 -7.64 8.98
CA ALA A 24 -5.08 -7.52 7.58
C ALA A 24 -4.73 -8.79 6.78
N MET A 25 -3.53 -9.35 6.96
CA MET A 25 -3.12 -10.60 6.33
C MET A 25 -4.00 -11.78 6.74
N THR A 26 -4.29 -11.88 8.05
CA THR A 26 -5.18 -12.92 8.59
C THR A 26 -6.60 -12.79 8.02
N ALA A 27 -7.11 -11.56 7.89
CA ALA A 27 -8.46 -11.31 7.35
C ALA A 27 -8.60 -11.68 5.87
N GLU A 28 -7.50 -11.75 5.12
CA GLU A 28 -7.48 -12.27 3.76
C GLU A 28 -7.19 -13.78 3.69
N GLY A 29 -7.27 -14.48 4.83
CA GLY A 29 -7.11 -15.93 4.91
C GLY A 29 -5.66 -16.40 4.82
N MET A 30 -4.70 -15.53 5.11
CA MET A 30 -3.28 -15.91 5.12
C MET A 30 -2.85 -16.43 6.49
N ALA A 31 -1.87 -17.32 6.47
CA ALA A 31 -1.14 -17.74 7.66
C ALA A 31 0.38 -17.61 7.43
N PRO A 32 1.18 -17.40 8.50
CA PRO A 32 2.63 -17.48 8.41
C PRO A 32 3.08 -18.85 7.91
N ASP A 33 4.04 -18.86 7.00
CA ASP A 33 4.68 -20.08 6.51
C ASP A 33 5.59 -20.66 7.61
N ALA A 34 5.37 -21.92 7.98
CA ALA A 34 6.13 -22.58 9.04
C ALA A 34 7.63 -22.75 8.71
N GLY A 35 7.99 -22.80 7.43
CA GLY A 35 9.37 -22.89 6.95
C GLY A 35 10.04 -21.53 6.74
N CYS A 36 9.26 -20.45 6.64
CA CYS A 36 9.76 -19.08 6.55
C CYS A 36 8.74 -18.11 7.17
N PRO A 37 8.84 -17.80 8.47
CA PRO A 37 7.85 -16.98 9.18
C PRO A 37 7.66 -15.56 8.64
N GLU A 38 8.60 -15.06 7.84
CA GLU A 38 8.51 -13.78 7.13
C GLU A 38 7.51 -13.83 5.96
N TYR A 39 7.11 -15.03 5.52
CA TYR A 39 6.18 -15.24 4.42
C TYR A 39 4.80 -15.60 4.93
N TRP A 40 3.80 -15.03 4.26
CA TRP A 40 2.39 -15.22 4.53
C TRP A 40 1.74 -15.86 3.31
N ARG A 41 1.03 -16.96 3.51
CA ARG A 41 0.43 -17.71 2.40
C ARG A 41 -1.09 -17.77 2.53
N PRO A 42 -1.83 -17.34 1.51
CA PRO A 42 -3.21 -17.77 1.34
C PRO A 42 -3.24 -19.25 0.90
N ALA A 43 -4.38 -19.92 1.12
CA ALA A 43 -4.53 -21.36 0.87
C ALA A 43 -4.11 -21.83 -0.54
N ASP A 44 -4.42 -21.03 -1.57
CA ASP A 44 -4.20 -21.38 -2.98
C ASP A 44 -3.28 -20.40 -3.72
N GLY A 45 -2.48 -19.60 -3.00
CA GLY A 45 -1.79 -18.46 -3.62
C GLY A 45 -0.31 -18.32 -3.27
N LEU A 46 0.25 -17.26 -3.81
CA LEU A 46 1.67 -16.94 -3.72
C LEU A 46 2.06 -16.44 -2.33
N PRO A 47 3.36 -16.51 -1.97
CA PRO A 47 3.83 -15.93 -0.72
C PRO A 47 3.80 -14.40 -0.78
N TYR A 48 3.24 -13.81 0.27
CA TYR A 48 3.25 -12.40 0.58
C TYR A 48 4.24 -12.13 1.72
N GLY A 49 4.66 -10.89 1.88
CA GLY A 49 5.42 -10.45 3.04
C GLY A 49 5.16 -8.99 3.34
N TYR A 50 5.66 -8.54 4.48
CA TYR A 50 5.68 -7.12 4.82
C TYR A 50 6.99 -6.71 5.45
N THR A 51 7.29 -5.42 5.36
CA THR A 51 8.41 -4.75 6.02
C THR A 51 7.90 -3.50 6.71
N LEU A 52 8.54 -3.11 7.82
CA LEU A 52 8.24 -1.89 8.55
C LEU A 52 9.53 -1.07 8.65
N TYR A 53 9.50 0.12 8.05
CA TYR A 53 10.65 1.01 8.01
C TYR A 53 10.28 2.42 8.48
N PRO A 54 11.28 3.27 8.80
CA PRO A 54 11.08 4.71 8.85
C PRO A 54 10.50 5.23 7.52
N PRO A 55 9.70 6.32 7.56
CA PRO A 55 9.00 6.83 6.38
C PRO A 55 9.92 7.30 5.25
N ASP A 56 11.17 7.67 5.56
CA ASP A 56 12.19 8.17 4.64
C ASP A 56 13.17 7.09 4.13
N PHE A 57 12.91 5.81 4.44
CA PHE A 57 13.83 4.73 4.06
C PHE A 57 13.81 4.44 2.55
N GLU A 58 12.62 4.33 1.96
CA GLU A 58 12.43 4.12 0.51
C GLU A 58 11.79 5.32 -0.20
N ASN A 59 11.34 6.33 0.54
CA ASN A 59 10.65 7.50 0.00
C ASN A 59 11.53 8.75 0.14
N ASP A 60 11.44 9.66 -0.84
CA ASP A 60 12.10 10.96 -0.74
C ASP A 60 11.49 11.76 0.45
N PRO A 61 12.30 12.33 1.37
CA PRO A 61 11.79 13.17 2.44
C PRO A 61 10.86 14.30 1.96
N ALA A 62 11.16 14.91 0.81
CA ALA A 62 10.31 15.97 0.24
C ALA A 62 8.93 15.44 -0.18
N GLU A 63 8.86 14.20 -0.63
CA GLU A 63 7.61 13.51 -0.94
C GLU A 63 6.80 13.22 0.33
N VAL A 64 7.46 12.71 1.38
CA VAL A 64 6.83 12.47 2.68
C VAL A 64 6.19 13.77 3.20
N GLU A 65 6.88 14.90 3.11
CA GLU A 65 6.33 16.22 3.50
C GLU A 65 5.05 16.60 2.74
N VAL A 66 4.92 16.24 1.46
CA VAL A 66 3.68 16.49 0.69
C VAL A 66 2.53 15.68 1.27
N VAL A 67 2.76 14.40 1.56
CA VAL A 67 1.76 13.50 2.15
C VAL A 67 1.38 13.97 3.54
N GLU A 68 2.34 14.35 4.38
CA GLU A 68 2.09 14.88 5.72
C GLU A 68 1.22 16.13 5.69
N ARG A 69 1.48 17.03 4.74
CA ARG A 69 0.66 18.24 4.54
C ARG A 69 -0.77 17.92 4.14
N ALA A 70 -0.97 16.92 3.28
CA ALA A 70 -2.30 16.47 2.88
C ALA A 70 -3.04 15.76 4.02
N ALA A 71 -2.33 14.95 4.79
CA ALA A 71 -2.86 14.21 5.94
C ALA A 71 -3.08 15.10 7.18
N GLY A 72 -2.40 16.25 7.26
CA GLY A 72 -2.37 17.11 8.44
C GLY A 72 -1.66 16.47 9.64
N ARG A 73 -0.77 15.49 9.40
CA ARG A 73 -0.08 14.71 10.43
C ARG A 73 1.30 14.26 9.94
N THR A 74 2.25 14.11 10.86
CA THR A 74 3.56 13.51 10.61
C THR A 74 3.44 12.01 10.37
N MET A 75 4.14 11.49 9.36
CA MET A 75 4.25 10.06 9.10
C MET A 75 5.39 9.48 9.94
N LEU A 76 5.16 8.31 10.54
CA LEU A 76 6.10 7.67 11.47
C LEU A 76 6.56 6.28 11.01
N CYS A 77 5.88 5.69 10.02
CA CYS A 77 6.24 4.38 9.49
C CYS A 77 5.84 4.24 8.01
N ASP A 78 6.70 3.56 7.25
CA ASP A 78 6.42 2.97 5.95
C ASP A 78 6.18 1.47 6.12
N VAL A 79 4.99 1.01 5.70
CA VAL A 79 4.66 -0.39 5.56
C VAL A 79 4.83 -0.82 4.11
N GLY A 80 5.90 -1.56 3.83
CA GLY A 80 6.06 -2.25 2.55
C GLY A 80 5.27 -3.56 2.54
N LEU A 81 4.39 -3.76 1.57
CA LEU A 81 3.65 -4.99 1.32
C LEU A 81 4.13 -5.60 0.02
N HIS A 82 4.52 -6.88 0.03
CA HIS A 82 5.24 -7.51 -1.08
C HIS A 82 4.53 -8.78 -1.56
N ILE A 83 4.52 -9.01 -2.88
CA ILE A 83 4.34 -10.35 -3.47
C ILE A 83 5.68 -10.79 -4.05
N PHE A 84 6.23 -11.92 -3.58
CA PHE A 84 7.59 -12.34 -3.97
C PHE A 84 7.70 -12.85 -5.42
N VAL A 85 6.57 -13.10 -6.06
CA VAL A 85 6.45 -13.37 -7.49
C VAL A 85 5.59 -12.27 -8.09
N SER A 86 6.10 -11.58 -9.11
CA SER A 86 5.35 -10.57 -9.89
C SER A 86 4.23 -11.21 -10.73
N ASP A 87 3.30 -11.87 -10.05
CA ASP A 87 2.11 -12.49 -10.64
C ASP A 87 0.97 -11.48 -10.65
N VAL A 88 0.40 -11.27 -11.83
CA VAL A 88 -0.74 -10.40 -12.04
C VAL A 88 -1.95 -10.86 -11.21
N ALA A 89 -2.12 -12.17 -11.00
CA ALA A 89 -3.23 -12.72 -10.23
C ALA A 89 -3.16 -12.36 -8.73
N GLY A 90 -1.95 -12.12 -8.19
CA GLY A 90 -1.75 -11.76 -6.78
C GLY A 90 -2.01 -10.28 -6.47
N ARG A 91 -2.04 -9.41 -7.49
CA ARG A 91 -2.13 -7.95 -7.32
C ARG A 91 -3.44 -7.48 -6.69
N PRO A 92 -4.64 -7.99 -7.05
CA PRO A 92 -5.88 -7.55 -6.41
C PRO A 92 -5.89 -7.79 -4.89
N LEU A 93 -5.29 -8.90 -4.44
CA LEU A 93 -5.14 -9.19 -3.02
C LEU A 93 -4.16 -8.23 -2.35
N LEU A 94 -3.04 -7.90 -3.01
CA LEU A 94 -2.11 -6.87 -2.54
C LEU A 94 -2.80 -5.49 -2.40
N GLY A 95 -3.65 -5.11 -3.37
CA GLY A 95 -4.42 -3.87 -3.33
C GLY A 95 -5.42 -3.82 -2.18
N ARG A 96 -6.12 -4.94 -1.88
CA ARG A 96 -7.01 -5.03 -0.72
C ARG A 96 -6.26 -4.96 0.60
N LEU A 97 -5.10 -5.61 0.71
CA LEU A 97 -4.24 -5.52 1.89
C LEU A 97 -3.80 -4.09 2.14
N ALA A 98 -3.23 -3.42 1.14
CA ALA A 98 -2.78 -2.03 1.25
C ALA A 98 -3.93 -1.10 1.64
N GLN A 99 -5.10 -1.28 1.03
CA GLN A 99 -6.29 -0.51 1.39
C GLN A 99 -6.73 -0.72 2.84
N ARG A 100 -6.76 -1.98 3.30
CA ARG A 100 -7.16 -2.31 4.67
C ARG A 100 -6.18 -1.74 5.68
N VAL A 101 -4.87 -1.91 5.44
CA VAL A 101 -3.82 -1.32 6.29
C VAL A 101 -3.95 0.20 6.32
N ALA A 102 -4.09 0.86 5.16
CA ALA A 102 -4.29 2.31 5.09
C ALA A 102 -5.54 2.77 5.85
N ARG A 103 -6.63 2.00 5.83
CA ARG A 103 -7.85 2.36 6.56
C ARG A 103 -7.64 2.34 8.06
N GLU A 104 -7.09 1.25 8.58
CA GLU A 104 -6.95 1.02 10.03
C GLU A 104 -5.77 1.81 10.61
N ALA A 105 -4.73 2.06 9.82
CA ALA A 105 -3.54 2.81 10.21
C ALA A 105 -3.61 4.30 9.82
N GLU A 106 -4.74 4.79 9.31
CA GLU A 106 -4.91 6.17 8.82
C GLU A 106 -3.80 6.58 7.83
N GLY A 107 -3.43 5.63 6.97
CA GLY A 107 -2.30 5.75 6.08
C GLY A 107 -2.65 6.13 4.64
N TRP A 108 -1.61 6.40 3.87
CA TRP A 108 -1.63 6.76 2.47
C TRP A 108 -0.84 5.72 1.67
N VAL A 109 -1.46 5.20 0.61
CA VAL A 109 -0.88 4.14 -0.22
C VAL A 109 -0.16 4.76 -1.41
N LEU A 110 1.15 4.54 -1.50
CA LEU A 110 1.94 4.88 -2.68
C LEU A 110 1.64 3.90 -3.81
N VAL A 111 1.25 4.43 -4.96
CA VAL A 111 0.92 3.69 -6.17
C VAL A 111 1.67 4.25 -7.36
N GLU A 112 2.56 3.44 -7.91
CA GLU A 112 3.18 3.67 -9.22
C GLU A 112 2.35 3.03 -10.33
N PHE A 113 1.94 3.84 -11.32
CA PHE A 113 1.15 3.38 -12.45
C PHE A 113 2.04 3.05 -13.65
N ARG A 114 1.81 1.89 -14.27
CA ARG A 114 2.38 1.58 -15.59
C ARG A 114 1.69 2.38 -16.68
N THR A 115 0.39 2.53 -16.52
CA THR A 115 -0.46 3.35 -17.36
C THR A 115 -1.34 4.16 -16.41
N PRO A 116 -1.13 5.47 -16.30
CA PRO A 116 -1.93 6.30 -15.42
C PRO A 116 -3.43 6.08 -15.70
N PRO A 117 -4.29 6.01 -14.66
CA PRO A 117 -5.72 6.07 -14.88
C PRO A 117 -6.12 7.38 -15.57
N ALA A 118 -7.33 7.42 -16.10
CA ALA A 118 -7.83 8.59 -16.81
C ALA A 118 -7.72 9.86 -15.94
N ALA A 119 -7.31 10.97 -16.58
CA ALA A 119 -6.95 12.21 -15.89
C ALA A 119 -8.13 12.80 -15.09
N ASP A 120 -9.36 12.54 -15.52
CA ASP A 120 -10.60 12.93 -14.83
C ASP A 120 -10.78 12.18 -13.50
N LEU A 121 -10.46 10.89 -13.44
CA LEU A 121 -10.51 10.11 -12.20
C LEU A 121 -9.51 10.63 -11.17
N ILE A 122 -8.26 10.87 -11.58
CA ILE A 122 -7.26 11.42 -10.65
C ILE A 122 -7.64 12.84 -10.24
N GLY A 123 -8.03 13.71 -11.18
CA GLY A 123 -8.46 15.07 -10.86
C GLY A 123 -9.65 15.11 -9.89
N TYR A 124 -10.59 14.17 -10.01
CA TYR A 124 -11.69 14.02 -9.07
C TYR A 124 -11.20 13.63 -7.66
N LEU A 125 -10.30 12.67 -7.54
CA LEU A 125 -9.77 12.22 -6.24
C LEU A 125 -8.90 13.30 -5.58
N GLU A 126 -8.10 14.03 -6.37
CA GLU A 126 -7.32 15.19 -5.92
C GLU A 126 -8.24 16.30 -5.40
N GLY A 127 -9.30 16.63 -6.13
CA GLY A 127 -10.28 17.64 -5.71
C GLY A 127 -11.05 17.28 -4.43
N LYS A 128 -11.02 16.00 -4.02
CA LYS A 128 -11.56 15.52 -2.74
C LYS A 128 -10.52 15.41 -1.63
N GLY A 129 -9.25 15.74 -1.91
CA GLY A 129 -8.14 15.60 -0.96
C GLY A 129 -7.82 14.13 -0.62
N ARG A 130 -8.07 13.21 -1.55
CA ARG A 130 -7.91 11.75 -1.35
C ARG A 130 -6.79 11.14 -2.20
N CYS A 131 -6.19 11.98 -3.03
CA CYS A 131 -5.08 11.65 -3.90
C CYS A 131 -4.08 12.82 -3.86
N VAL A 132 -2.82 12.51 -3.64
CA VAL A 132 -1.70 13.45 -3.77
C VAL A 132 -0.82 12.96 -4.90
N ARG A 133 -0.56 13.80 -5.89
CA ARG A 133 0.35 13.46 -6.98
C ARG A 133 1.75 13.95 -6.65
N VAL A 134 2.72 13.05 -6.79
CA VAL A 134 4.15 13.31 -6.69
C VAL A 134 4.78 12.74 -7.96
N GLU A 135 5.84 13.36 -8.47
CA GLU A 135 6.37 13.14 -9.83
C GLU A 135 6.38 11.67 -10.33
N GLY A 136 5.35 11.27 -11.09
CA GLY A 136 5.24 9.94 -11.71
C GLY A 136 4.35 8.94 -10.98
N HIS A 137 3.89 9.24 -9.77
CA HIS A 137 3.07 8.35 -8.93
C HIS A 137 2.04 9.13 -8.11
N VAL A 138 1.25 8.40 -7.32
CA VAL A 138 0.25 9.00 -6.43
C VAL A 138 0.26 8.35 -5.06
N HIS A 139 -0.15 9.13 -4.06
CA HIS A 139 -0.55 8.64 -2.76
C HIS A 139 -2.06 8.67 -2.66
N LEU A 140 -2.66 7.52 -2.36
CA LEU A 140 -4.11 7.36 -2.24
C LEU A 140 -4.50 7.11 -0.79
N ASP A 141 -5.53 7.81 -0.30
CA ASP A 141 -6.15 7.41 0.96
C ASP A 141 -6.81 6.01 0.81
N ALA A 142 -7.21 5.41 1.93
CA ALA A 142 -7.82 4.08 1.92
C ALA A 142 -9.03 3.94 0.97
N SER A 143 -9.83 4.98 0.80
CA SER A 143 -11.02 4.88 -0.06
C SER A 143 -10.72 5.14 -1.53
N ALA A 144 -9.77 6.01 -1.84
CA ALA A 144 -9.24 6.18 -3.18
C ALA A 144 -8.54 4.89 -3.63
N MET A 145 -7.80 4.24 -2.73
CA MET A 145 -7.24 2.91 -2.97
C MET A 145 -8.34 1.87 -3.19
N ALA A 146 -9.45 1.94 -2.44
CA ALA A 146 -10.61 1.07 -2.64
C ALA A 146 -11.23 1.22 -4.04
N ALA A 147 -11.40 2.47 -4.49
CA ALA A 147 -11.86 2.75 -5.85
C ALA A 147 -10.87 2.23 -6.90
N TRP A 148 -9.57 2.35 -6.65
CA TRP A 148 -8.54 1.90 -7.59
C TRP A 148 -8.47 0.38 -7.71
N TYR A 149 -8.41 -0.38 -6.60
CA TYR A 149 -8.32 -1.85 -6.72
C TYR A 149 -9.57 -2.51 -7.27
N ALA A 150 -10.73 -1.85 -7.17
CA ALA A 150 -11.97 -2.30 -7.77
C ALA A 150 -12.07 -1.97 -9.28
N HIS A 151 -11.18 -1.13 -9.80
CA HIS A 151 -11.21 -0.70 -11.19
C HIS A 151 -10.72 -1.83 -12.13
N PRO A 152 -11.35 -2.07 -13.29
CA PRO A 152 -10.94 -3.13 -14.22
C PRO A 152 -9.51 -3.00 -14.75
N ALA A 153 -9.00 -1.78 -14.80
CA ALA A 153 -7.63 -1.49 -15.21
C ALA A 153 -6.62 -1.51 -14.04
N PHE A 154 -7.02 -2.01 -12.86
CA PHE A 154 -6.13 -2.05 -11.70
C PHE A 154 -4.84 -2.80 -12.04
N HIS A 155 -3.73 -2.10 -11.85
CA HIS A 155 -2.40 -2.65 -11.91
C HIS A 155 -1.51 -1.83 -10.98
N VAL A 156 -0.46 -2.49 -10.51
CA VAL A 156 0.57 -1.91 -9.66
C VAL A 156 1.90 -2.39 -10.20
N ILE A 157 2.90 -1.49 -10.29
CA ILE A 157 4.24 -1.85 -10.75
C ILE A 157 5.08 -2.34 -9.59
N LYS A 158 5.35 -1.43 -8.64
CA LYS A 158 6.58 -1.34 -7.81
C LYS A 158 7.60 -2.41 -8.15
#